data_AF-A0A2I8ERX4-F1
#
_entry.id   AF-A0A2I8ERX4-F1
#
_cell.length_a   1.000
_cell.length_b   1.000
_cell.length_c   1.000
_cell.angle_alpha   90.00
_cell.angle_beta   90.00
_cell.angle_gamma   90.00
#
_symmetry.space_group_name_H-M   'P 1'
#
loop_
_entity.id
_entity.type
_entity.pdbx_description
1 polymer ?
#
loop_
_entity_poly.entity_id
_entity_poly.type
_entity_poly.pdbx_seq_one_letter_code
_entity_poly.pdbx_strand_id
1 'polypeptide(L)'
;MKEPYRAVHRYPRNDSGRDFVVGDLHGCFAQLRAELEARHFDPQRDRLFAVGDLVDRGPQSDSVLETVEQLGIKSVKGNHEDVIVRWHAGEEQSLSLLGNGADWLLDRADDRDWVKAIAAYMASLPYLIEIETEHGLVGIVHADSPVSDWNRLVADIERERSDGKTRRKAIWSRTRWKAHQPHPSPSRNTLRSLLDKARHSVRGEAHVVGRIENVTAVFVGHTPVTGVTVKDNVINIDTGAVYGGKLTIMDLADLPQWVDVSPRSSVADEPGWREPVMARSATIEQAPVVNVDTASADVAASEADVALVEHPAPSDIPSVTAERRDDLQNETPRLAPESRPAPEPLTSFVSNGMHITVRMSMHSMVSELKQGANTVATRRR
;
A
#
# COMPACT_ATOMS: atom_id res chain seq x y z
N MET A 1 -24.52 -7.82 7.71
CA MET A 1 -24.11 -8.23 6.35
C MET A 1 -22.80 -7.51 6.02
N LYS A 2 -21.77 -8.19 5.51
CA LYS A 2 -20.57 -7.51 5.01
C LYS A 2 -20.97 -6.77 3.73
N GLU A 3 -20.57 -5.50 3.60
CA GLU A 3 -20.72 -4.71 2.37
C GLU A 3 -20.15 -5.51 1.19
N PRO A 4 -20.81 -5.51 0.01
CA PRO A 4 -20.25 -6.13 -1.17
C PRO A 4 -18.97 -5.41 -1.57
N TYR A 5 -17.95 -6.18 -1.97
CA TYR A 5 -16.70 -5.63 -2.52
C TYR A 5 -17.00 -4.70 -3.70
N ARG A 6 -16.33 -3.54 -3.70
CA ARG A 6 -16.39 -2.55 -4.78
C ARG A 6 -15.02 -2.46 -5.43
N ALA A 7 -14.97 -2.65 -6.74
CA ALA A 7 -13.71 -2.56 -7.48
C ALA A 7 -13.32 -1.11 -7.78
N VAL A 8 -14.25 -0.17 -7.63
CA VAL A 8 -14.03 1.26 -7.86
C VAL A 8 -14.51 2.03 -6.64
N HIS A 9 -13.62 2.83 -6.05
CA HIS A 9 -13.95 3.72 -4.95
C HIS A 9 -14.07 5.16 -5.45
N ARG A 10 -14.97 5.92 -4.83
CA ARG A 10 -15.35 7.26 -5.28
C ARG A 10 -15.33 8.23 -4.12
N TYR A 11 -14.67 9.36 -4.32
CA TYR A 11 -14.48 10.39 -3.32
C TYR A 11 -14.98 11.73 -3.86
N PRO A 12 -15.96 12.36 -3.20
CA PRO A 12 -16.39 13.69 -3.59
C PRO A 12 -15.26 14.70 -3.35
N ARG A 13 -15.42 15.90 -3.88
CA ARG A 13 -14.45 16.98 -3.72
C ARG A 13 -14.13 17.22 -2.24
N ASN A 14 -12.85 17.39 -1.93
CA ASN A 14 -12.44 17.79 -0.59
C ASN A 14 -12.61 19.30 -0.40
N ASP A 15 -13.73 19.72 0.15
CA ASP A 15 -13.98 21.13 0.47
C ASP A 15 -13.29 21.61 1.77
N SER A 16 -12.64 20.70 2.50
CA SER A 16 -12.11 20.95 3.85
C SER A 16 -10.58 20.99 3.95
N GLY A 17 -9.88 20.51 2.93
CA GLY A 17 -8.42 20.43 2.88
C GLY A 17 -7.91 20.07 1.47
N ARG A 18 -6.68 19.55 1.40
CA ARG A 18 -6.01 19.23 0.13
C ARG A 18 -6.09 17.75 -0.18
N ASP A 19 -6.05 17.42 -1.47
CA ASP A 19 -5.94 16.04 -1.93
C ASP A 19 -4.60 15.83 -2.60
N PHE A 20 -3.89 14.79 -2.17
CA PHE A 20 -2.58 14.43 -2.67
C PHE A 20 -2.60 13.04 -3.31
N VAL A 21 -1.78 12.84 -4.35
CA VAL A 21 -1.53 11.52 -4.93
C VAL A 21 -0.05 11.16 -4.77
N VAL A 22 0.22 9.94 -4.30
CA VAL A 22 1.58 9.41 -4.08
C VAL A 22 1.86 8.21 -4.98
N GLY A 23 3.08 8.16 -5.52
CA GLY A 23 3.58 7.05 -6.34
C GLY A 23 3.80 5.75 -5.55
N ASP A 24 4.35 4.74 -6.22
CA ASP A 24 4.66 3.42 -5.64
C ASP A 24 5.53 3.57 -4.38
N LEU A 25 5.04 3.02 -3.26
CA LEU A 25 5.71 3.20 -1.96
C LEU A 25 6.77 2.13 -1.74
N HIS A 26 6.49 0.87 -2.07
CA HIS A 26 7.41 -0.26 -1.92
C HIS A 26 8.18 -0.24 -0.59
N GLY A 27 7.49 -0.13 0.54
CA GLY A 27 8.13 -0.10 1.85
C GLY A 27 9.07 1.09 2.11
N CYS A 28 9.00 2.19 1.34
CA CYS A 28 9.81 3.40 1.51
C CYS A 28 9.24 4.36 2.57
N PHE A 29 8.95 3.84 3.77
CA PHE A 29 8.32 4.61 4.86
C PHE A 29 9.09 5.90 5.21
N ALA A 30 10.42 5.84 5.29
CA ALA A 30 11.23 7.02 5.62
C ALA A 30 11.03 8.17 4.62
N GLN A 31 10.91 7.87 3.31
CA GLN A 31 10.63 8.86 2.28
C GLN A 31 9.19 9.38 2.38
N LEU A 32 8.21 8.48 2.58
CA LEU A 32 6.82 8.87 2.79
C LEU A 32 6.66 9.87 3.94
N ARG A 33 7.27 9.57 5.09
CA ARG A 33 7.26 10.46 6.26
C ARG A 33 7.85 11.83 5.93
N ALA A 34 9.02 11.87 5.29
CA ALA A 34 9.70 13.12 4.95
C ALA A 34 8.87 13.98 3.98
N GLU A 35 8.24 13.37 2.96
CA GLU A 35 7.41 14.08 1.99
C GLU A 35 6.11 14.63 2.62
N LEU A 36 5.51 13.91 3.58
CA LEU A 36 4.33 14.37 4.33
C LEU A 36 4.68 15.53 5.27
N GLU A 37 5.81 15.44 5.97
CA GLU A 37 6.30 16.51 6.85
C GLU A 37 6.60 17.78 6.03
N ALA A 38 7.31 17.64 4.90
CA ALA A 38 7.67 18.76 4.03
C ALA A 38 6.45 19.50 3.45
N ARG A 39 5.30 18.82 3.30
CA ARG A 39 4.03 19.41 2.82
C ARG A 39 3.13 19.92 3.94
N HIS A 40 3.55 19.75 5.19
CA HIS A 40 2.72 20.00 6.37
C HIS A 40 1.36 19.28 6.24
N PHE A 41 1.39 17.99 5.92
CA PHE A 41 0.18 17.18 5.74
C PHE A 41 -0.64 17.16 7.03
N ASP A 42 -1.91 17.56 6.93
CA ASP A 42 -2.86 17.55 8.04
C ASP A 42 -3.85 16.39 7.88
N PRO A 43 -3.72 15.28 8.62
CA PRO A 43 -4.61 14.12 8.47
C PRO A 43 -6.07 14.40 8.88
N GLN A 44 -6.38 15.55 9.49
CA GLN A 44 -7.76 15.93 9.79
C GLN A 44 -8.48 16.59 8.61
N ARG A 45 -7.74 17.08 7.62
CA ARG A 45 -8.26 17.90 6.52
C ARG A 45 -7.82 17.38 5.16
N ASP A 46 -6.58 16.94 5.06
CA ASP A 46 -5.97 16.47 3.83
C ASP A 46 -6.23 14.97 3.62
N ARG A 47 -6.29 14.56 2.35
CA ARG A 47 -6.40 13.14 1.96
C ARG A 47 -5.21 12.77 1.10
N LEU A 48 -4.64 11.59 1.35
CA LEU A 48 -3.59 11.01 0.51
C LEU A 48 -4.12 9.76 -0.20
N PHE A 49 -3.88 9.71 -1.51
CA PHE A 49 -4.26 8.62 -2.39
C PHE A 49 -3.01 7.98 -3.01
N ALA A 50 -2.82 6.67 -2.84
CA ALA A 50 -1.68 5.94 -3.39
C ALA A 50 -2.06 5.22 -4.70
N VAL A 51 -1.13 5.17 -5.65
CA VAL A 51 -1.26 4.45 -6.93
C VAL A 51 -1.07 2.93 -6.79
N GLY A 52 -0.99 2.38 -5.58
CA GLY A 52 -0.73 0.96 -5.31
C GLY A 52 0.73 0.66 -5.00
N ASP A 53 1.09 -0.62 -4.99
CA ASP A 53 2.44 -1.12 -4.70
C ASP A 53 2.97 -0.51 -3.38
N LEU A 54 2.20 -0.75 -2.32
CA LEU A 54 2.49 -0.26 -0.97
C LEU A 54 3.70 -0.97 -0.37
N VAL A 55 3.83 -2.26 -0.70
CA VAL A 55 4.74 -3.22 -0.07
C VAL A 55 5.74 -3.81 -1.06
N ASP A 56 6.58 -4.71 -0.53
CA ASP A 56 7.67 -5.39 -1.21
C ASP A 56 8.83 -4.47 -1.61
N ARG A 57 9.96 -5.10 -1.95
CA ARG A 57 11.25 -4.50 -2.38
C ARG A 57 11.95 -3.69 -1.29
N GLY A 58 11.29 -2.71 -0.70
CA GLY A 58 11.87 -1.86 0.33
C GLY A 58 11.77 -2.46 1.73
N PRO A 59 12.56 -1.94 2.68
CA PRO A 59 12.75 -2.60 3.97
C PRO A 59 11.64 -2.35 5.00
N GLN A 60 10.69 -1.44 4.75
CA GLN A 60 9.72 -0.97 5.75
C GLN A 60 8.25 -1.17 5.32
N SER A 61 7.93 -2.28 4.64
CA SER A 61 6.55 -2.63 4.25
C SER A 61 5.58 -2.58 5.44
N ASP A 62 5.96 -3.13 6.60
CA ASP A 62 5.14 -3.10 7.81
C ASP A 62 4.83 -1.66 8.25
N SER A 63 5.83 -0.78 8.31
CA SER A 63 5.64 0.62 8.68
C SER A 63 4.81 1.41 7.67
N VAL A 64 4.88 1.07 6.37
CA VAL A 64 3.99 1.64 5.36
C VAL A 64 2.55 1.22 5.62
N LEU A 65 2.28 -0.07 5.86
CA LEU A 65 0.93 -0.55 6.12
C LEU A 65 0.33 0.06 7.40
N GLU A 66 1.11 0.14 8.48
CA GLU A 66 0.72 0.83 9.72
C GLU A 66 0.33 2.29 9.44
N THR A 67 1.15 3.00 8.67
CA THR A 67 0.91 4.42 8.34
C THR A 67 -0.32 4.59 7.46
N VAL A 68 -0.53 3.68 6.51
CA VAL A 68 -1.71 3.65 5.64
C VAL A 68 -2.99 3.51 6.45
N GLU A 69 -3.01 2.62 7.45
CA GLU A 69 -4.15 2.48 8.36
C GLU A 69 -4.31 3.73 9.24
N GLN A 70 -3.24 4.19 9.90
CA GLN A 70 -3.28 5.30 10.87
C GLN A 70 -3.71 6.63 10.26
N LEU A 71 -3.22 6.95 9.05
CA LEU A 71 -3.56 8.19 8.34
C LEU A 71 -4.77 8.03 7.43
N GLY A 72 -5.34 6.82 7.33
CA GLY A 72 -6.43 6.53 6.40
C GLY A 72 -6.04 6.82 4.95
N ILE A 73 -4.84 6.43 4.53
CA ILE A 73 -4.39 6.56 3.14
C ILE A 73 -5.24 5.62 2.27
N LYS A 74 -5.72 6.12 1.13
CA LYS A 74 -6.58 5.37 0.22
C LYS A 74 -5.70 4.85 -0.90
N SER A 75 -5.70 3.56 -1.19
CA SER A 75 -4.84 2.99 -2.25
C SER A 75 -5.67 2.23 -3.27
N VAL A 76 -5.28 2.30 -4.54
CA VAL A 76 -5.65 1.26 -5.50
C VAL A 76 -4.79 0.01 -5.29
N LYS A 77 -5.25 -1.13 -5.81
CA LYS A 77 -4.52 -2.40 -5.81
C LYS A 77 -3.41 -2.34 -6.86
N GLY A 78 -2.17 -2.53 -6.44
CA GLY A 78 -1.03 -2.74 -7.32
C GLY A 78 -0.84 -4.19 -7.73
N ASN A 79 0.16 -4.46 -8.57
CA ASN A 79 0.46 -5.83 -8.94
C ASN A 79 1.13 -6.62 -7.80
N HIS A 80 1.85 -5.96 -6.91
CA HIS A 80 2.45 -6.61 -5.76
C HIS A 80 1.37 -7.12 -4.79
N GLU A 81 0.35 -6.30 -4.53
CA GLU A 81 -0.80 -6.73 -3.73
C GLU A 81 -1.57 -7.89 -4.38
N ASP A 82 -1.78 -7.88 -5.71
CA ASP A 82 -2.43 -8.99 -6.42
C ASP A 82 -1.64 -10.31 -6.33
N VAL A 83 -0.30 -10.24 -6.41
CA VAL A 83 0.56 -11.44 -6.26
C VAL A 83 0.44 -12.03 -4.86
N ILE A 84 0.39 -11.21 -3.80
CA ILE A 84 0.18 -11.67 -2.42
C ILE A 84 -1.20 -12.36 -2.27
N VAL A 85 -2.25 -11.75 -2.82
CA VAL A 85 -3.62 -12.33 -2.80
C VAL A 85 -3.65 -13.70 -3.48
N ARG A 86 -3.03 -13.80 -4.67
CA ARG A 86 -3.02 -15.04 -5.45
C ARG A 86 -2.14 -16.11 -4.80
N TRP A 87 -1.03 -15.73 -4.16
CA TRP A 87 -0.21 -16.67 -3.39
C TRP A 87 -0.96 -17.24 -2.20
N HIS A 88 -1.64 -16.41 -1.42
CA HIS A 88 -2.49 -16.88 -0.33
C HIS A 88 -3.61 -17.81 -0.84
N ALA A 89 -4.13 -17.58 -2.06
CA ALA A 89 -5.12 -18.45 -2.69
C ALA A 89 -4.54 -19.75 -3.29
N GLY A 90 -3.22 -19.95 -3.27
CA GLY A 90 -2.53 -21.10 -3.87
C GLY A 90 -2.39 -21.02 -5.39
N GLU A 91 -2.59 -19.84 -5.99
CA GLU A 91 -2.49 -19.58 -7.43
C GLU A 91 -1.12 -19.03 -7.85
N GLU A 92 -0.26 -18.69 -6.89
CA GLU A 92 1.11 -18.19 -7.11
C GLU A 92 2.09 -18.91 -6.19
N GLN A 93 3.34 -19.03 -6.64
CA GLN A 93 4.39 -19.73 -5.90
C GLN A 93 5.19 -18.76 -5.03
N SER A 94 5.69 -19.21 -3.87
CA SER A 94 6.54 -18.40 -2.99
C SER A 94 7.79 -17.85 -3.69
N LEU A 95 8.31 -18.55 -4.71
CA LEU A 95 9.44 -18.07 -5.50
C LEU A 95 9.12 -16.78 -6.28
N SER A 96 7.86 -16.62 -6.73
CA SER A 96 7.36 -15.40 -7.38
C SER A 96 7.40 -14.22 -6.41
N LEU A 97 6.98 -14.46 -5.15
CA LEU A 97 7.00 -13.47 -4.07
C LEU A 97 8.43 -13.06 -3.69
N LEU A 98 9.33 -14.03 -3.53
CA LEU A 98 10.76 -13.75 -3.29
C LEU A 98 11.36 -12.90 -4.40
N GLY A 99 11.06 -13.23 -5.67
CA GLY A 99 11.53 -12.44 -6.81
C GLY A 99 11.00 -11.00 -6.84
N ASN A 100 9.88 -10.73 -6.15
CA ASN A 100 9.28 -9.41 -6.01
C ASN A 100 9.77 -8.66 -4.77
N GLY A 101 10.56 -9.28 -3.89
CA GLY A 101 11.05 -8.68 -2.64
C GLY A 101 10.05 -8.74 -1.49
N ALA A 102 9.26 -9.81 -1.41
CA ALA A 102 8.27 -10.03 -0.36
C ALA A 102 8.84 -10.74 0.89
N ASP A 103 10.15 -10.61 1.15
CA ASP A 103 10.83 -11.22 2.30
C ASP A 103 10.13 -10.89 3.63
N TRP A 104 9.68 -9.64 3.78
CA TRP A 104 8.91 -9.16 4.94
C TRP A 104 7.64 -9.99 5.26
N LEU A 105 6.99 -10.54 4.23
CA LEU A 105 5.81 -11.39 4.36
C LEU A 105 6.23 -12.84 4.63
N LEU A 106 7.22 -13.33 3.88
CA LEU A 106 7.64 -14.73 3.90
C LEU A 106 8.40 -15.11 5.18
N ASP A 107 9.17 -14.20 5.75
CA ASP A 107 9.83 -14.36 7.05
C ASP A 107 8.82 -14.58 8.20
N ARG A 108 7.56 -14.19 7.97
CA ARG A 108 6.43 -14.31 8.92
C ARG A 108 5.35 -15.27 8.42
N ALA A 109 5.66 -16.13 7.43
CA ALA A 109 4.67 -17.01 6.80
C ALA A 109 4.04 -18.03 7.76
N ASP A 110 4.71 -18.35 8.87
CA ASP A 110 4.19 -19.24 9.91
C ASP A 110 3.06 -18.61 10.75
N ASP A 111 2.97 -17.28 10.80
CA ASP A 111 1.86 -16.56 11.43
C ASP A 111 0.65 -16.50 10.48
N ARG A 112 -0.10 -17.61 10.44
CA ARG A 112 -1.20 -17.80 9.48
C ARG A 112 -2.32 -16.78 9.63
N ASP A 113 -2.62 -16.33 10.84
CA ASP A 113 -3.69 -15.35 11.09
C ASP A 113 -3.26 -13.96 10.62
N TRP A 114 -2.01 -13.57 10.87
CA TRP A 114 -1.46 -12.33 10.35
C TRP A 114 -1.40 -12.34 8.81
N VAL A 115 -0.87 -13.41 8.20
CA VAL A 115 -0.81 -13.55 6.74
C VAL A 115 -2.20 -13.48 6.11
N LYS A 116 -3.19 -14.14 6.72
CA LYS A 116 -4.59 -14.09 6.27
C LYS A 116 -5.16 -12.68 6.38
N ALA A 117 -4.84 -11.93 7.43
CA ALA A 117 -5.27 -10.54 7.57
C ALA A 117 -4.65 -9.63 6.50
N ILE A 118 -3.35 -9.79 6.22
CA ILE A 118 -2.66 -9.08 5.14
C ILE A 118 -3.29 -9.40 3.79
N ALA A 119 -3.44 -10.68 3.44
CA ALA A 119 -4.05 -11.08 2.17
C ALA A 119 -5.50 -10.57 2.03
N ALA A 120 -6.28 -10.56 3.12
CA ALA A 120 -7.63 -10.00 3.13
C ALA A 120 -7.62 -8.48 2.90
N TYR A 121 -6.68 -7.75 3.52
CA TYR A 121 -6.49 -6.32 3.27
C TYR A 121 -6.12 -6.06 1.80
N MET A 122 -5.10 -6.76 1.28
CA MET A 122 -4.68 -6.64 -0.13
C MET A 122 -5.83 -6.96 -1.10
N ALA A 123 -6.64 -7.97 -0.80
CA ALA A 123 -7.82 -8.32 -1.59
C ALA A 123 -8.88 -7.21 -1.57
N SER A 124 -9.02 -6.49 -0.45
CA SER A 124 -10.04 -5.44 -0.28
C SER A 124 -9.78 -4.15 -1.04
N LEU A 125 -8.54 -3.87 -1.47
CA LEU A 125 -8.20 -2.64 -2.20
C LEU A 125 -8.96 -2.55 -3.54
N PRO A 126 -9.51 -1.38 -3.92
CA PRO A 126 -10.14 -1.19 -5.22
C PRO A 126 -9.11 -1.24 -6.36
N TYR A 127 -9.54 -1.51 -7.58
CA TYR A 127 -8.68 -1.37 -8.76
C TYR A 127 -8.61 0.08 -9.26
N LEU A 128 -9.66 0.86 -9.03
CA LEU A 128 -9.74 2.26 -9.43
C LEU A 128 -10.18 3.15 -8.27
N ILE A 129 -9.68 4.37 -8.27
CA ILE A 129 -10.21 5.47 -7.44
C ILE A 129 -10.64 6.61 -8.37
N GLU A 130 -11.80 7.21 -8.08
CA GLU A 130 -12.30 8.43 -8.71
C GLU A 130 -12.39 9.53 -7.65
N ILE A 131 -11.88 10.72 -7.96
CA ILE A 131 -11.85 11.89 -7.08
C ILE A 131 -12.41 13.07 -7.85
N GLU A 132 -13.45 13.71 -7.32
CA GLU A 132 -13.86 15.02 -7.87
C GLU A 132 -12.89 16.10 -7.42
N THR A 133 -12.53 16.98 -8.35
CA THR A 133 -11.73 18.16 -8.08
C THR A 133 -12.40 19.40 -8.69
N GLU A 134 -11.91 20.59 -8.37
CA GLU A 134 -12.33 21.81 -9.06
C GLU A 134 -11.94 21.82 -10.55
N HIS A 135 -11.02 20.96 -10.97
CA HIS A 135 -10.57 20.78 -12.34
C HIS A 135 -11.29 19.64 -13.09
N GLY A 136 -12.30 19.03 -12.46
CA GLY A 136 -13.04 17.90 -13.01
C GLY A 136 -12.61 16.56 -12.39
N LEU A 137 -12.99 15.46 -13.04
CA LEU A 137 -12.78 14.12 -12.50
C LEU A 137 -11.31 13.67 -12.62
N VAL A 138 -10.73 13.22 -11.50
CA VAL A 138 -9.41 12.56 -11.47
C VAL A 138 -9.59 11.06 -11.26
N GLY A 139 -8.97 10.27 -12.12
CA GLY A 139 -8.87 8.82 -11.99
C GLY A 139 -7.51 8.38 -11.44
N ILE A 140 -7.49 7.31 -10.66
CA ILE A 140 -6.26 6.61 -10.26
C ILE A 140 -6.39 5.14 -10.65
N VAL A 141 -5.37 4.61 -11.32
CA VAL A 141 -5.23 3.20 -11.68
C VAL A 141 -3.75 2.84 -11.61
N HIS A 142 -3.40 1.65 -11.12
CA HIS A 142 -2.00 1.36 -10.80
C HIS A 142 -1.05 1.45 -12.01
N ALA A 143 -1.37 0.81 -13.14
CA ALA A 143 -0.43 0.70 -14.26
C ALA A 143 -0.85 1.51 -15.51
N ASP A 144 -2.04 1.23 -16.05
CA ASP A 144 -2.54 1.91 -17.26
C ASP A 144 -4.04 1.64 -17.48
N SER A 145 -4.70 2.50 -18.27
CA SER A 145 -6.03 2.18 -18.83
C SER A 145 -5.89 1.41 -20.14
N PRO A 146 -6.44 0.19 -20.25
CA PRO A 146 -6.42 -0.58 -21.50
C PRO A 146 -7.42 -0.09 -22.57
N VAL A 147 -8.32 0.81 -22.21
CA VAL A 147 -9.34 1.42 -23.08
C VAL A 147 -9.20 2.94 -23.06
N SER A 148 -9.66 3.63 -24.10
CA SER A 148 -9.54 5.08 -24.24
C SER A 148 -10.66 5.88 -23.57
N ASP A 149 -11.58 5.23 -22.86
CA ASP A 149 -12.73 5.86 -22.22
C ASP A 149 -12.80 5.42 -20.75
N TRP A 150 -12.78 6.39 -19.83
CA TRP A 150 -12.76 6.12 -18.40
C TRP A 150 -14.06 5.48 -17.90
N ASN A 151 -15.22 5.89 -18.40
CA ASN A 151 -16.50 5.31 -18.01
C ASN A 151 -16.59 3.84 -18.41
N ARG A 152 -16.08 3.50 -19.60
CA ARG A 152 -15.97 2.12 -20.07
C ARG A 152 -15.02 1.33 -19.17
N LEU A 153 -13.85 1.88 -18.85
CA LEU A 153 -12.90 1.23 -17.92
C LEU A 153 -13.58 0.89 -16.59
N VAL A 154 -14.27 1.86 -15.99
CA VAL A 154 -15.00 1.68 -14.72
C VAL A 154 -16.06 0.57 -14.85
N ALA A 155 -16.84 0.56 -15.94
CA ALA A 155 -17.87 -0.45 -16.17
C ALA A 155 -17.26 -1.86 -16.34
N ASP A 156 -16.16 -1.97 -17.06
CA ASP A 156 -15.45 -3.23 -17.29
C ASP A 156 -14.82 -3.75 -15.98
N ILE A 157 -14.18 -2.88 -15.20
CA ILE A 157 -13.58 -3.22 -13.90
C ILE A 157 -14.62 -3.67 -12.86
N GLU A 158 -15.78 -3.01 -12.78
CA GLU A 158 -16.86 -3.41 -11.86
C GLU A 158 -17.46 -4.78 -12.23
N ARG A 159 -17.58 -5.08 -13.53
CA ARG A 159 -18.18 -6.34 -14.01
C ARG A 159 -17.23 -7.53 -13.97
N GLU A 160 -15.95 -7.30 -14.20
CA GLU A 160 -14.96 -8.39 -14.23
C GLU A 160 -14.75 -9.03 -12.86
N ARG A 161 -14.39 -10.31 -12.85
CA ARG A 161 -13.82 -10.97 -11.67
C ARG A 161 -12.33 -10.63 -11.56
N SER A 162 -11.67 -10.99 -10.46
CA SER A 162 -10.23 -10.73 -10.25
C SER A 162 -9.32 -11.25 -11.37
N ASP A 163 -9.68 -12.33 -12.05
CA ASP A 163 -8.96 -12.91 -13.20
C ASP A 163 -9.29 -12.26 -14.56
N GLY A 164 -10.13 -11.21 -14.55
CA GLY A 164 -10.52 -10.46 -15.73
C GLY A 164 -9.35 -9.79 -16.46
N LYS A 165 -9.46 -9.71 -17.78
CA LYS A 165 -8.37 -9.18 -18.63
C LYS A 165 -8.15 -7.68 -18.41
N THR A 166 -9.22 -6.93 -18.19
CA THR A 166 -9.17 -5.49 -17.95
C THR A 166 -8.53 -5.21 -16.60
N ARG A 167 -8.97 -5.90 -15.53
CA ARG A 167 -8.33 -5.82 -14.20
C ARG A 167 -6.85 -6.21 -14.23
N ARG A 168 -6.50 -7.28 -14.96
CA ARG A 168 -5.10 -7.67 -15.15
C ARG A 168 -4.31 -6.58 -15.86
N LYS A 169 -4.82 -6.00 -16.95
CA LYS A 169 -4.12 -4.92 -17.66
C LYS A 169 -4.00 -3.65 -16.81
N ALA A 170 -5.02 -3.32 -16.01
CA ALA A 170 -5.05 -2.15 -15.14
C ALA A 170 -3.90 -2.11 -14.14
N ILE A 171 -3.39 -3.27 -13.72
CA ILE A 171 -2.28 -3.36 -12.74
C ILE A 171 -0.97 -3.90 -13.34
N TRP A 172 -0.94 -4.39 -14.60
CA TRP A 172 0.29 -4.97 -15.19
C TRP A 172 0.75 -4.31 -16.50
N SER A 173 -0.06 -3.46 -17.13
CA SER A 173 0.27 -2.92 -18.44
C SER A 173 1.39 -1.90 -18.35
N ARG A 174 2.45 -2.14 -19.14
CA ARG A 174 3.52 -1.15 -19.39
C ARG A 174 3.42 -0.52 -20.77
N THR A 175 2.31 -0.74 -21.48
CA THR A 175 2.23 -0.49 -22.93
C THR A 175 2.42 0.99 -23.27
N ARG A 176 1.76 1.90 -22.53
CA ARG A 176 1.95 3.35 -22.67
C ARG A 176 3.37 3.81 -22.36
N TRP A 177 4.08 3.13 -21.45
CA TRP A 177 5.37 3.56 -20.91
C TRP A 177 6.59 2.94 -21.61
N LYS A 178 6.39 1.90 -22.43
CA LYS A 178 7.45 1.41 -23.32
C LYS A 178 7.88 2.52 -24.28
N ALA A 179 9.13 2.96 -24.18
CA ALA A 179 9.77 3.69 -25.27
C ALA A 179 9.68 2.83 -26.55
N HIS A 180 9.54 3.43 -27.73
CA HIS A 180 9.87 2.71 -28.97
C HIS A 180 11.34 2.29 -28.84
N GLN A 181 11.60 1.04 -28.47
CA GLN A 181 12.95 0.51 -28.52
C GLN A 181 13.41 0.62 -29.98
N PRO A 182 14.58 1.21 -30.28
CA PRO A 182 15.14 1.08 -31.61
C PRO A 182 15.27 -0.41 -31.90
N HIS A 183 14.68 -0.85 -33.01
CA HIS A 183 14.71 -2.26 -33.42
C HIS A 183 16.16 -2.77 -33.42
N PRO A 184 16.49 -3.88 -32.74
CA PRO A 184 17.72 -4.59 -33.05
C PRO A 184 17.62 -5.08 -34.50
N SER A 185 18.66 -4.83 -35.30
CA SER A 185 18.77 -5.30 -36.69
C SER A 185 18.35 -6.78 -36.79
N PRO A 186 17.55 -7.14 -37.81
CA PRO A 186 16.89 -8.45 -37.83
C PRO A 186 17.91 -9.58 -38.00
N SER A 187 18.02 -10.42 -36.98
CA SER A 187 18.62 -11.75 -37.10
C SER A 187 17.67 -12.68 -37.86
N ARG A 188 18.21 -13.67 -38.60
CA ARG A 188 17.47 -14.61 -39.47
C ARG A 188 16.36 -15.41 -38.76
N ASN A 189 16.29 -15.41 -37.43
CA ASN A 189 15.23 -16.06 -36.65
C ASN A 189 13.95 -15.19 -36.48
N THR A 190 13.97 -13.93 -36.94
CA THR A 190 12.87 -12.97 -36.72
C THR A 190 11.63 -13.26 -37.55
N LEU A 191 11.77 -13.88 -38.74
CA LEU A 191 10.65 -14.14 -39.66
C LEU A 191 9.64 -15.15 -39.10
N ARG A 192 10.10 -16.14 -38.32
CA ARG A 192 9.23 -17.10 -37.63
C ARG A 192 8.49 -16.43 -36.48
N SER A 193 9.19 -15.57 -35.71
CA SER A 193 8.56 -14.76 -34.65
C SER A 193 7.54 -13.75 -35.19
N LEU A 194 7.75 -13.23 -36.40
CA LEU A 194 6.82 -12.32 -37.07
C LEU A 194 5.59 -13.08 -37.56
N LEU A 195 5.75 -14.30 -38.09
CA LEU A 195 4.62 -15.15 -38.48
C LEU A 195 3.79 -15.60 -37.26
N ASP A 196 4.44 -15.92 -36.14
CA ASP A 196 3.75 -16.30 -34.89
C ASP A 196 3.06 -15.09 -34.24
N LYS A 197 3.68 -13.90 -34.28
CA LYS A 197 3.03 -12.63 -33.88
C LYS A 197 1.85 -12.28 -34.77
N ALA A 198 1.96 -12.47 -36.09
CA ALA A 198 0.86 -12.22 -37.02
C ALA A 198 -0.32 -13.17 -36.77
N ARG A 199 -0.05 -14.43 -36.37
CA ARG A 199 -1.09 -15.40 -36.00
C ARG A 199 -1.75 -15.11 -34.65
N HIS A 200 -1.07 -14.45 -33.72
CA HIS A 200 -1.64 -14.05 -32.42
C HIS A 200 -2.26 -12.66 -32.42
N SER A 201 -1.93 -11.81 -33.39
CA SER A 201 -2.47 -10.44 -33.53
C SER A 201 -3.93 -10.39 -34.03
N VAL A 202 -4.52 -11.52 -34.45
CA VAL A 202 -5.87 -11.56 -35.04
C VAL A 202 -6.99 -11.74 -33.98
N ARG A 203 -6.68 -11.79 -32.68
CA ARG A 203 -7.70 -12.01 -31.62
C ARG A 203 -7.59 -11.14 -30.36
N GLY A 204 -6.76 -10.12 -30.34
CA GLY A 204 -6.64 -9.20 -29.18
C GLY A 204 -7.03 -7.78 -29.55
N GLU A 205 -8.01 -7.19 -28.87
CA GLU A 205 -8.24 -5.74 -28.92
C GLU A 205 -6.91 -5.04 -28.56
N ALA A 206 -6.42 -4.21 -29.48
CA ALA A 206 -5.18 -3.46 -29.31
C ALA A 206 -5.28 -2.57 -28.06
N HIS A 207 -4.21 -2.54 -27.24
CA HIS A 207 -4.12 -1.61 -26.13
C HIS A 207 -4.07 -0.19 -26.69
N VAL A 208 -5.10 0.61 -26.44
CA VAL A 208 -5.19 1.96 -27.01
C VAL A 208 -4.28 2.88 -26.19
N VAL A 209 -3.35 3.56 -26.87
CA VAL A 209 -2.44 4.55 -26.26
C VAL A 209 -2.83 5.91 -26.80
N GLY A 210 -3.18 6.84 -25.91
CA GLY A 210 -3.67 8.18 -26.22
C GLY A 210 -4.39 8.80 -25.01
N ARG A 211 -5.01 9.97 -25.20
CA ARG A 211 -5.88 10.60 -24.20
C ARG A 211 -6.98 9.63 -23.74
N ILE A 212 -7.27 9.64 -22.45
CA ILE A 212 -8.40 8.94 -21.86
C ILE A 212 -9.58 9.93 -21.78
N GLU A 213 -10.64 9.61 -22.49
CA GLU A 213 -11.87 10.39 -22.52
C GLU A 213 -12.67 10.22 -21.22
N ASN A 214 -13.55 11.19 -20.93
CA ASN A 214 -14.43 11.20 -19.76
C ASN A 214 -13.70 11.19 -18.40
N VAL A 215 -12.52 11.79 -18.36
CA VAL A 215 -11.72 12.05 -17.14
C VAL A 215 -10.74 13.20 -17.42
N THR A 216 -10.54 14.10 -16.46
CA THR A 216 -9.61 15.23 -16.60
C THR A 216 -8.16 14.71 -16.60
N ALA A 217 -7.80 13.88 -15.63
CA ALA A 217 -6.47 13.31 -15.48
C ALA A 217 -6.51 11.89 -14.92
N VAL A 218 -5.56 11.06 -15.32
CA VAL A 218 -5.37 9.70 -14.78
C VAL A 218 -3.98 9.58 -14.17
N PHE A 219 -3.89 9.35 -12.86
CA PHE A 219 -2.63 9.05 -12.19
C PHE A 219 -2.33 7.55 -12.23
N VAL A 220 -1.07 7.23 -12.52
CA VAL A 220 -0.55 5.86 -12.53
C VAL A 220 0.85 5.80 -11.90
N GLY A 221 1.28 4.58 -11.61
CA GLY A 221 2.61 4.22 -11.16
C GLY A 221 3.19 3.04 -11.96
N HIS A 222 3.66 1.99 -11.27
CA HIS A 222 4.07 0.67 -11.79
C HIS A 222 5.34 0.62 -12.67
N THR A 223 5.52 1.63 -13.52
CA THR A 223 6.67 1.73 -14.43
C THR A 223 7.54 2.89 -13.98
N PRO A 224 8.70 2.61 -13.34
CA PRO A 224 9.57 3.66 -12.85
C PRO A 224 10.03 4.59 -13.97
N VAL A 225 9.88 5.89 -13.74
CA VAL A 225 10.36 6.98 -14.60
C VAL A 225 11.33 7.87 -13.80
N THR A 226 12.21 8.61 -14.48
CA THR A 226 13.23 9.44 -13.80
C THR A 226 12.68 10.72 -13.16
N GLY A 227 11.44 11.07 -13.48
CA GLY A 227 10.69 12.21 -12.96
C GLY A 227 9.23 12.09 -13.40
N VAL A 228 8.35 12.93 -12.85
CA VAL A 228 6.93 12.96 -13.24
C VAL A 228 6.82 13.05 -14.76
N THR A 229 6.14 12.08 -15.37
CA THR A 229 6.07 11.93 -16.82
C THR A 229 4.61 11.92 -17.26
N VAL A 230 4.26 12.82 -18.17
CA VAL A 230 2.89 12.97 -18.69
C VAL A 230 2.82 12.48 -20.14
N LYS A 231 1.77 11.71 -20.46
CA LYS A 231 1.38 11.37 -21.83
C LYS A 231 -0.12 11.62 -21.99
N ASP A 232 -0.45 12.64 -22.78
CA ASP A 232 -1.80 13.21 -22.87
C ASP A 232 -2.30 13.65 -21.49
N ASN A 233 -3.39 13.06 -20.98
CA ASN A 233 -3.90 13.30 -19.64
C ASN A 233 -3.55 12.18 -18.64
N VAL A 234 -2.58 11.32 -18.96
CA VAL A 234 -2.11 10.27 -18.05
C VAL A 234 -0.76 10.68 -17.44
N ILE A 235 -0.72 10.77 -16.12
CA ILE A 235 0.40 11.25 -15.32
C ILE A 235 1.02 10.06 -14.57
N ASN A 236 2.25 9.70 -14.92
CA ASN A 236 3.02 8.69 -14.18
C ASN A 236 3.89 9.37 -13.11
N ILE A 237 3.67 8.96 -11.86
CA ILE A 237 4.36 9.49 -10.69
C ILE A 237 5.21 8.44 -9.96
N ASP A 238 5.31 7.20 -10.48
CA ASP A 238 6.29 6.23 -10.02
C ASP A 238 7.69 6.69 -10.46
N THR A 239 8.36 7.34 -9.52
CA THR A 239 9.69 7.91 -9.71
C THR A 239 10.80 7.02 -9.15
N GLY A 240 10.47 5.74 -8.90
CA GLY A 240 11.41 4.71 -8.51
C GLY A 240 11.99 4.92 -7.12
N ALA A 241 11.18 5.32 -6.13
CA ALA A 241 11.62 5.61 -4.76
C ALA A 241 12.49 4.49 -4.15
N VAL A 242 12.07 3.24 -4.32
CA VAL A 242 12.78 2.06 -3.81
C VAL A 242 14.08 1.75 -4.57
N TYR A 243 14.22 2.29 -5.78
CA TYR A 243 15.39 2.11 -6.65
C TYR A 243 16.42 3.24 -6.51
N GLY A 244 16.32 4.07 -5.46
CA GLY A 244 17.18 5.22 -5.24
C GLY A 244 16.68 6.51 -5.92
N GLY A 245 15.50 6.48 -6.53
CA GLY A 245 14.76 7.67 -6.93
C GLY A 245 14.13 8.39 -5.73
N LYS A 246 13.33 9.42 -6.01
CA LYS A 246 12.57 10.15 -4.99
C LYS A 246 11.15 9.60 -4.94
N LEU A 247 10.53 9.59 -3.76
CA LEU A 247 9.08 9.42 -3.67
C LEU A 247 8.37 10.69 -4.12
N THR A 248 7.46 10.57 -5.08
CA THR A 248 6.67 11.70 -5.56
C THR A 248 5.31 11.75 -4.87
N ILE A 249 4.99 12.91 -4.28
CA ILE A 249 3.65 13.30 -3.85
C ILE A 249 3.24 14.57 -4.60
N MET A 250 2.11 14.52 -5.31
CA MET A 250 1.54 15.66 -6.05
C MET A 250 0.26 16.17 -5.36
N ASP A 251 0.12 17.49 -5.23
CA ASP A 251 -1.13 18.15 -4.85
C ASP A 251 -2.05 18.21 -6.06
N LEU A 252 -3.32 17.80 -5.91
CA LEU A 252 -4.29 17.87 -7.01
C LEU A 252 -4.64 19.31 -7.38
N ALA A 253 -4.43 20.30 -6.52
CA ALA A 253 -4.55 21.71 -6.88
C ALA A 253 -3.54 22.14 -7.96
N ASP A 254 -2.43 21.40 -8.11
CA ASP A 254 -1.39 21.68 -9.11
C ASP A 254 -1.66 21.01 -10.47
N LEU A 255 -2.79 20.29 -10.64
CA LEU A 255 -3.19 19.64 -11.90
C LEU A 255 -3.01 20.51 -13.16
N PRO A 256 -3.37 21.81 -13.17
CA PRO A 256 -3.23 22.67 -14.35
C PRO A 256 -1.78 22.86 -14.83
N GLN A 257 -0.79 22.53 -14.00
CA GLN A 257 0.63 22.59 -14.36
C GLN A 257 1.06 21.38 -15.23
N TRP A 258 0.29 20.29 -15.21
CA TRP A 258 0.67 19.00 -15.79
C TRP A 258 -0.18 18.59 -16.98
N VAL A 259 -1.45 18.96 -16.99
CA VAL A 259 -2.41 18.60 -18.04
C VAL A 259 -3.26 19.79 -18.45
N ASP A 260 -3.77 19.75 -19.69
CA ASP A 260 -4.72 20.75 -20.16
C ASP A 260 -6.08 20.56 -19.46
N VAL A 261 -6.35 21.42 -18.49
CA VAL A 261 -7.61 21.52 -17.74
C VAL A 261 -8.59 22.51 -18.38
N SER A 262 -8.39 22.89 -19.65
CA SER A 262 -9.19 23.89 -20.36
C SER A 262 -10.67 23.84 -19.95
N PRO A 263 -11.32 24.98 -19.67
CA PRO A 263 -12.75 25.03 -19.41
C PRO A 263 -13.49 24.68 -20.70
N ARG A 264 -13.58 23.39 -21.03
CA ARG A 264 -14.32 22.92 -22.19
C ARG A 264 -15.81 23.01 -21.87
N SER A 265 -16.50 23.67 -22.79
CA SER A 265 -17.93 23.82 -22.98
C SER A 265 -18.82 22.92 -22.13
N SER A 266 -19.42 23.51 -21.10
CA SER A 266 -20.55 23.00 -20.31
C SER A 266 -20.27 21.73 -19.50
N VAL A 267 -20.64 21.82 -18.22
CA VAL A 267 -20.80 20.72 -17.24
C VAL A 267 -21.63 19.53 -17.78
N ALA A 268 -22.25 19.64 -18.96
CA ALA A 268 -23.00 18.58 -19.62
C ALA A 268 -22.12 17.49 -20.28
N ASP A 269 -20.83 17.74 -20.52
CA ASP A 269 -19.93 16.80 -21.23
C ASP A 269 -19.05 15.95 -20.28
N GLU A 270 -18.99 16.27 -18.99
CA GLU A 270 -18.37 15.38 -17.98
C GLU A 270 -19.35 14.26 -17.62
N PRO A 271 -18.89 13.02 -17.38
CA PRO A 271 -19.76 12.02 -16.79
C PRO A 271 -20.34 12.55 -15.49
N GLY A 272 -21.67 12.54 -15.39
CA GLY A 272 -22.36 12.89 -14.16
C GLY A 272 -21.73 12.13 -13.00
N TRP A 273 -21.40 12.86 -11.94
CA TRP A 273 -20.81 12.29 -10.74
C TRP A 273 -21.59 11.06 -10.28
N ARG A 274 -20.85 10.04 -9.86
CA ARG A 274 -21.40 8.77 -9.40
C ARG A 274 -21.30 8.72 -7.88
N GLU A 275 -22.32 8.14 -7.24
CA GLU A 275 -22.40 8.09 -5.77
C GLU A 275 -21.12 7.55 -5.11
N PRO A 276 -20.61 8.20 -4.05
CA PRO A 276 -19.47 7.74 -3.29
C PRO A 276 -19.62 6.29 -2.83
N VAL A 277 -18.51 5.55 -2.75
CA VAL A 277 -18.52 4.30 -1.97
C VAL A 277 -18.56 4.72 -0.52
N MET A 278 -19.67 4.46 0.16
CA MET A 278 -19.88 4.82 1.57
C MET A 278 -18.76 4.21 2.42
N ALA A 279 -17.72 5.00 2.71
CA ALA A 279 -16.72 4.63 3.69
C ALA A 279 -17.36 4.73 5.07
N ARG A 280 -17.17 3.72 5.92
CA ARG A 280 -17.48 3.88 7.33
C ARG A 280 -16.64 5.04 7.85
N SER A 281 -17.30 6.11 8.29
CA SER A 281 -16.64 7.12 9.11
C SER A 281 -16.09 6.40 10.34
N ALA A 282 -14.77 6.44 10.53
CA ALA A 282 -14.19 6.17 11.83
C ALA A 282 -14.63 7.32 12.72
N THR A 283 -15.83 7.21 13.30
CA THR A 283 -16.25 8.12 14.37
C THR A 283 -15.26 7.91 15.49
N ILE A 284 -14.44 8.93 15.76
CA ILE A 284 -13.63 9.00 16.97
C ILE A 284 -14.64 9.16 18.11
N GLU A 285 -15.09 8.05 18.69
CA GLU A 285 -15.71 8.10 20.01
C GLU A 285 -14.65 8.64 20.98
N GLN A 286 -14.88 9.84 21.49
CA GLN A 286 -14.09 10.38 22.59
C GLN A 286 -14.20 9.40 23.75
N ALA A 287 -13.08 8.80 24.13
CA ALA A 287 -13.02 7.97 25.33
C ALA A 287 -13.49 8.80 26.54
N PRO A 288 -14.35 8.24 27.42
CA PRO A 288 -14.82 8.95 28.59
C PRO A 288 -13.64 9.27 29.51
N VAL A 289 -13.56 10.54 29.92
CA VAL A 289 -12.63 11.01 30.95
C VAL A 289 -13.03 10.34 32.26
N VAL A 290 -12.20 9.40 32.73
CA VAL A 290 -12.38 8.80 34.05
C VAL A 290 -11.78 9.79 35.06
N ASN A 291 -12.65 10.47 35.82
CA ASN A 291 -12.24 11.21 37.01
C ASN A 291 -11.76 10.22 38.07
N VAL A 292 -10.52 10.39 38.51
CA VAL A 292 -9.95 9.68 39.65
C VAL A 292 -10.44 10.41 40.91
N ASP A 293 -11.52 9.91 41.50
CA ASP A 293 -11.89 10.29 42.86
C ASP A 293 -11.20 9.36 43.86
N THR A 294 -10.41 9.98 44.74
CA THR A 294 -9.78 9.37 45.89
C THR A 294 -10.81 9.05 46.98
N ALA A 295 -10.93 7.79 47.39
CA ALA A 295 -11.50 7.44 48.68
C ALA A 295 -10.86 6.17 49.25
N SER A 296 -10.55 6.25 50.54
CA SER A 296 -9.81 5.35 51.42
C SER A 296 -10.68 4.30 52.14
N ALA A 297 -10.01 3.23 52.62
CA ALA A 297 -10.41 2.24 53.63
C ALA A 297 -11.46 1.19 53.17
N ASP A 298 -11.45 -0.10 53.52
CA ASP A 298 -10.84 -0.83 54.64
C ASP A 298 -10.72 -2.35 54.34
N VAL A 299 -10.00 -3.03 55.22
CA VAL A 299 -9.55 -4.43 55.31
C VAL A 299 -10.65 -5.50 55.31
N ALA A 300 -10.42 -6.64 54.65
CA ALA A 300 -10.80 -7.99 55.14
C ALA A 300 -10.06 -9.11 54.39
N ALA A 301 -9.42 -10.00 55.15
CA ALA A 301 -8.70 -11.18 54.70
C ALA A 301 -9.63 -12.40 54.52
N SER A 302 -9.32 -13.28 53.58
CA SER A 302 -9.55 -14.72 53.71
C SER A 302 -8.63 -15.51 52.79
N GLU A 303 -7.86 -16.40 53.42
CA GLU A 303 -7.01 -17.43 52.83
C GLU A 303 -7.83 -18.48 52.06
N ALA A 304 -7.25 -19.08 51.00
CA ALA A 304 -7.32 -20.51 50.72
C ALA A 304 -6.42 -20.91 49.52
N ASP A 305 -5.49 -21.81 49.83
CA ASP A 305 -5.02 -22.97 49.07
C ASP A 305 -4.24 -22.81 47.75
N VAL A 306 -2.92 -22.93 47.95
CA VAL A 306 -1.92 -23.39 47.00
C VAL A 306 -2.07 -24.90 46.78
N ALA A 307 -2.23 -25.33 45.53
CA ALA A 307 -2.00 -26.72 45.13
C ALA A 307 -1.00 -26.76 43.95
N LEU A 308 0.19 -27.26 44.28
CA LEU A 308 1.30 -27.61 43.40
C LEU A 308 0.90 -28.80 42.52
N VAL A 309 1.17 -28.74 41.23
CA VAL A 309 1.27 -29.94 40.38
C VAL A 309 2.57 -29.88 39.59
N GLU A 310 3.34 -30.95 39.76
CA GLU A 310 4.73 -31.14 39.40
C GLU A 310 4.94 -31.40 37.89
N HIS A 311 6.06 -30.92 37.37
CA HIS A 311 6.62 -31.30 36.07
C HIS A 311 7.38 -32.63 36.16
N PRO A 312 7.25 -33.56 35.19
CA PRO A 312 8.22 -34.63 35.02
C PRO A 312 9.42 -34.21 34.15
N ALA A 313 10.60 -34.64 34.59
CA ALA A 313 11.93 -34.42 34.03
C ALA A 313 12.18 -35.14 32.67
N PRO A 314 13.21 -34.73 31.90
CA PRO A 314 13.56 -35.34 30.61
C PRO A 314 14.53 -36.52 30.77
N SER A 315 14.36 -37.54 29.92
CA SER A 315 15.19 -38.75 29.84
C SER A 315 16.25 -38.66 28.73
N ASP A 316 17.50 -38.86 29.15
CA ASP A 316 18.73 -39.33 28.50
C ASP A 316 18.73 -39.75 27.01
N ILE A 317 19.71 -39.21 26.26
CA ILE A 317 20.26 -39.78 25.01
C ILE A 317 21.80 -39.81 25.15
N PRO A 318 22.49 -40.93 24.82
CA PRO A 318 23.93 -41.04 25.04
C PRO A 318 24.78 -40.51 23.88
N SER A 319 25.99 -40.08 24.28
CA SER A 319 27.12 -39.60 23.51
C SER A 319 27.75 -40.63 22.57
N VAL A 320 28.27 -40.17 21.43
CA VAL A 320 29.36 -40.85 20.69
C VAL A 320 30.48 -39.83 20.40
N THR A 321 31.68 -40.25 20.77
CA THR A 321 33.02 -39.64 20.63
C THR A 321 33.47 -39.56 19.17
N ALA A 322 33.95 -38.40 18.70
CA ALA A 322 35.35 -37.95 18.58
C ALA A 322 36.15 -38.54 17.40
N GLU A 323 36.56 -37.68 16.45
CA GLU A 323 37.90 -37.70 15.85
C GLU A 323 38.38 -36.27 15.54
N ARG A 324 39.66 -36.02 15.87
CA ARG A 324 40.44 -34.78 15.74
C ARG A 324 41.09 -34.68 14.36
N ARG A 325 41.36 -33.44 13.90
CA ARG A 325 42.71 -32.92 13.55
C ARG A 325 42.64 -31.44 13.15
N ASP A 326 43.27 -30.59 13.98
CA ASP A 326 44.32 -29.57 13.70
C ASP A 326 44.37 -29.00 12.26
N ASP A 327 44.55 -27.70 11.97
CA ASP A 327 45.35 -26.69 12.66
C ASP A 327 45.20 -25.30 11.97
N LEU A 328 45.72 -24.24 12.63
CA LEU A 328 46.10 -22.89 12.12
C LEU A 328 45.10 -21.71 12.11
N GLN A 329 45.01 -21.08 13.30
CA GLN A 329 45.31 -19.67 13.61
C GLN A 329 45.19 -18.59 12.50
N ASN A 330 44.26 -17.65 12.71
CA ASN A 330 44.50 -16.23 12.41
C ASN A 330 43.62 -15.35 13.33
N GLU A 331 44.26 -14.59 14.21
CA GLU A 331 43.62 -13.71 15.19
C GLU A 331 43.35 -12.31 14.61
N THR A 332 42.17 -11.75 14.91
CA THR A 332 41.92 -10.30 15.01
C THR A 332 40.64 -10.10 15.86
N PRO A 333 40.54 -9.02 16.67
CA PRO A 333 39.74 -9.05 17.90
C PRO A 333 38.24 -8.79 17.66
N ARG A 334 37.38 -9.60 18.29
CA ARG A 334 35.92 -9.38 18.38
C ARG A 334 35.60 -8.50 19.60
N LEU A 335 34.84 -7.43 19.37
CA LEU A 335 34.15 -6.66 20.40
C LEU A 335 33.01 -7.50 20.99
N ALA A 336 32.88 -7.48 22.31
CA ALA A 336 31.85 -8.20 23.07
C ALA A 336 30.44 -7.60 22.82
N PRO A 337 29.37 -8.41 22.81
CA PRO A 337 28.00 -7.90 22.75
C PRO A 337 27.49 -7.52 24.15
N GLU A 338 26.94 -6.31 24.27
CA GLU A 338 26.19 -5.87 25.44
C GLU A 338 24.89 -6.68 25.61
N SER A 339 24.61 -7.06 26.86
CA SER A 339 23.43 -7.81 27.29
C SER A 339 22.14 -6.99 27.21
N ARG A 340 21.13 -7.48 26.48
CA ARG A 340 19.74 -6.98 26.56
C ARG A 340 19.02 -7.58 27.78
N PRO A 341 18.22 -6.80 28.53
CA PRO A 341 17.34 -7.35 29.56
C PRO A 341 16.12 -8.06 28.95
N ALA A 342 15.60 -9.06 29.67
CA ALA A 342 14.45 -9.87 29.28
C ALA A 342 13.13 -9.07 29.29
N PRO A 343 12.15 -9.40 28.43
CA PRO A 343 10.83 -8.75 28.46
C PRO A 343 9.94 -9.32 29.58
N GLU A 344 9.18 -8.44 30.23
CA GLU A 344 8.15 -8.77 31.23
C GLU A 344 6.86 -9.36 30.60
N PRO A 345 6.02 -10.09 31.37
CA PRO A 345 4.94 -10.89 30.81
C PRO A 345 3.68 -10.08 30.45
N LEU A 346 3.01 -10.53 29.39
CA LEU A 346 1.81 -9.97 28.76
C LEU A 346 0.53 -10.23 29.56
N THR A 347 -0.35 -9.24 29.65
CA THR A 347 -1.80 -9.42 29.89
C THR A 347 -2.57 -9.24 28.59
N SER A 348 -3.40 -10.22 28.24
CA SER A 348 -4.23 -10.24 27.04
C SER A 348 -5.60 -9.58 27.27
N PHE A 349 -6.07 -8.81 26.28
CA PHE A 349 -7.49 -8.48 26.11
C PHE A 349 -7.84 -8.56 24.63
N VAL A 350 -8.90 -9.31 24.33
CA VAL A 350 -9.44 -9.57 22.99
C VAL A 350 -10.61 -8.61 22.75
N SER A 351 -10.62 -7.93 21.61
CA SER A 351 -11.81 -7.24 21.09
C SER A 351 -11.94 -7.48 19.59
N ASN A 352 -13.11 -7.98 19.18
CA ASN A 352 -13.47 -8.31 17.81
C ASN A 352 -13.73 -7.04 16.98
N GLY A 353 -12.70 -6.56 16.31
CA GLY A 353 -12.75 -5.62 15.19
C GLY A 353 -11.55 -5.92 14.31
N MET A 354 -11.71 -5.88 12.98
CA MET A 354 -10.64 -6.20 12.04
C MET A 354 -9.59 -5.08 12.07
N HIS A 355 -8.76 -5.07 13.11
CA HIS A 355 -7.55 -4.27 13.26
C HIS A 355 -6.40 -5.07 12.70
N ILE A 356 -5.64 -4.48 11.77
CA ILE A 356 -4.32 -5.01 11.44
C ILE A 356 -3.45 -4.62 12.64
N THR A 357 -3.41 -5.48 13.66
CA THR A 357 -2.52 -5.26 14.80
C THR A 357 -1.10 -5.60 14.34
N VAL A 358 -0.47 -4.70 13.59
CA VAL A 358 0.99 -4.74 13.41
C VAL A 358 1.57 -4.23 14.72
N ARG A 359 1.91 -5.16 15.61
CA ARG A 359 2.55 -4.85 16.89
C ARG A 359 4.06 -4.70 16.66
N MET A 360 4.51 -3.48 16.37
CA MET A 360 5.86 -3.01 16.73
C MET A 360 5.78 -1.56 17.21
N SER A 361 6.50 -1.25 18.29
CA SER A 361 6.43 0.03 18.98
C SER A 361 7.06 1.16 18.14
N MET A 362 6.23 2.02 17.53
CA MET A 362 6.60 3.39 17.16
C MET A 362 5.70 4.39 17.88
N HIS A 363 5.91 4.56 19.18
CA HIS A 363 5.45 5.75 19.91
C HIS A 363 6.37 6.93 19.54
N SER A 364 6.02 7.76 18.54
CA SER A 364 6.50 9.17 18.49
C SER A 364 5.89 10.05 17.39
N MET A 365 5.32 9.50 16.31
CA MET A 365 5.04 10.34 15.13
C MET A 365 3.71 11.14 15.23
N VAL A 366 2.70 10.59 15.90
CA VAL A 366 1.36 11.21 15.99
C VAL A 366 1.31 12.32 17.04
N SER A 367 2.15 12.29 18.08
CA SER A 367 2.22 13.38 19.07
C SER A 367 2.81 14.66 18.47
N GLU A 368 3.79 14.56 17.58
CA GLU A 368 4.46 15.73 16.99
C GLU A 368 3.62 16.40 15.90
N LEU A 369 2.98 15.61 15.01
CA LEU A 369 2.05 16.16 14.01
C LEU A 369 0.78 16.76 14.66
N LYS A 370 0.27 16.17 15.76
CA LYS A 370 -0.86 16.74 16.52
C LYS A 370 -0.48 17.98 17.34
N GLN A 371 0.75 18.07 17.87
CA GLN A 371 1.20 19.24 18.65
C GLN A 371 1.56 20.45 17.76
N GLY A 372 2.01 20.22 16.53
CA GLY A 372 2.26 21.29 15.55
C GLY A 372 1.00 22.11 15.21
N ALA A 373 -0.16 21.45 15.11
CA ALA A 373 -1.43 22.11 14.80
C ALA A 373 -1.98 22.99 15.94
N ASN A 374 -1.74 22.61 17.21
CA ASN A 374 -2.21 23.37 18.38
C ASN A 374 -1.36 24.61 18.70
N THR A 375 -0.14 24.71 18.17
CA THR A 375 0.78 25.82 18.50
C THR A 375 0.55 27.06 17.62
N VAL A 376 -0.14 26.92 16.47
CA VAL A 376 -0.45 28.05 15.57
C VAL A 376 -1.68 28.85 16.05
N ALA A 377 -2.56 28.26 16.86
CA ALA A 377 -3.79 28.90 17.33
C ALA A 377 -3.60 29.88 18.52
N THR A 378 -2.43 29.93 19.16
CA THR A 378 -2.17 30.76 20.35
C THR A 378 -1.24 31.95 20.13
N ARG A 379 -0.84 32.24 18.88
CA ARG A 379 0.01 33.41 18.55
C ARG A 379 -0.66 34.41 17.61
N ARG A 380 -1.92 34.77 17.90
CA ARG A 380 -2.54 36.02 17.45
C ARG A 380 -3.49 36.53 18.53
N ARG A 381 -2.94 37.28 19.49
CA ARG A 381 -3.60 38.39 20.18
C ARG A 381 -2.57 39.47 20.48
#